data_AF-A0A2V6F205-F1
#
_entry.id   AF-A0A2V6F205-F1
#
_cell.length_a   1.000
_cell.length_b   1.000
_cell.length_c   1.000
_cell.angle_alpha   90.00
_cell.angle_beta   90.00
_cell.angle_gamma   90.00
#
_symmetry.space_group_name_H-M   'P 1'
#
loop_
_entity.id
_entity.type
_entity.pdbx_description
1 polymer ?
#
loop_
_entity_poly.entity_id
_entity_poly.type
_entity_poly.pdbx_seq_one_letter_code
_entity_poly.pdbx_strand_id
1 'polypeptide(L)'
;MMRFACRAAALQRPVLVLAMVLAFGVMKLPGERALFVQHRQLHFRDVEFNLDLREKIGQLGFIAALSGFRAIVADVLFIQAHVAWERTEWGRVLLLFRQVTTLQPRAIL
;
A
#
# COMPACT_ATOMS: atom_id res chain seq x y z
N MET A 1 4.30 8.91 -44.94
CA MET A 1 3.46 7.81 -44.38
C MET A 1 4.14 6.99 -43.27
N MET A 2 5.49 6.93 -43.18
CA MET A 2 6.20 6.04 -42.24
C MET A 2 6.16 6.42 -40.74
N ARG A 3 5.76 7.66 -40.38
CA ARG A 3 5.73 8.15 -38.99
C ARG A 3 4.50 7.67 -38.18
N PHE A 4 3.42 7.24 -38.83
CA PHE A 4 2.19 6.82 -38.14
C PHE A 4 2.26 5.37 -37.62
N ALA A 5 2.94 4.48 -38.33
CA ALA A 5 3.09 3.07 -37.95
C ALA A 5 3.89 2.89 -36.64
N CYS A 6 4.93 3.71 -36.44
CA CYS A 6 5.77 3.64 -35.24
C CYS A 6 5.02 4.14 -33.98
N ARG A 7 4.09 5.10 -34.13
CA ARG A 7 3.22 5.60 -33.05
C ARG A 7 2.17 4.58 -32.63
N ALA A 8 1.59 3.84 -33.59
CA ALA A 8 0.61 2.79 -33.30
C ALA A 8 1.22 1.64 -32.50
N ALA A 9 2.42 1.17 -32.87
CA ALA A 9 3.13 0.12 -32.14
C ALA A 9 3.54 0.54 -30.71
N ALA A 10 3.87 1.82 -30.50
CA ALA A 10 4.18 2.37 -29.18
C ALA A 10 2.93 2.50 -28.29
N LEU A 11 1.75 2.77 -28.87
CA LEU A 11 0.47 2.86 -28.16
C LEU A 11 -0.16 1.48 -27.89
N GLN A 12 0.17 0.46 -28.69
CA GLN A 12 -0.30 -0.92 -28.49
C GLN A 12 0.25 -1.56 -27.22
N ARG A 13 1.49 -1.25 -26.83
CA ARG A 13 2.12 -1.80 -25.62
C ARG A 13 1.39 -1.40 -24.32
N PRO A 14 1.11 -0.12 -24.03
CA PRO A 14 0.38 0.26 -22.82
C PRO A 14 -1.07 -0.27 -22.83
N VAL A 15 -1.72 -0.35 -23.99
CA VAL A 15 -3.06 -0.93 -24.12
C VAL A 15 -3.06 -2.43 -23.80
N LEU A 16 -2.04 -3.15 -24.27
CA LEU A 16 -1.90 -4.58 -24.03
C LEU A 16 -1.56 -4.87 -22.55
N VAL A 17 -0.72 -4.03 -21.93
CA VAL A 17 -0.45 -4.08 -20.49
C VAL A 17 -1.73 -3.79 -19.69
N LEU A 18 -2.49 -2.76 -20.05
CA LEU A 18 -3.76 -2.45 -19.39
C LEU A 18 -4.77 -3.60 -19.54
N ALA A 19 -4.86 -4.19 -20.73
CA ALA A 19 -5.72 -5.34 -21.00
C ALA A 19 -5.31 -6.58 -20.17
N MET A 20 -4.01 -6.85 -20.04
CA MET A 20 -3.51 -7.94 -19.19
C MET A 20 -3.81 -7.70 -17.71
N VAL A 21 -3.63 -6.47 -17.21
CA VAL A 21 -3.95 -6.10 -15.82
C VAL A 21 -5.46 -6.26 -15.54
N LEU A 22 -6.31 -5.81 -16.47
CA LEU A 22 -7.76 -5.97 -16.35
C LEU A 22 -8.18 -7.44 -16.42
N ALA A 23 -7.62 -8.22 -17.34
CA ALA A 23 -7.91 -9.64 -17.47
C ALA A 23 -7.50 -10.41 -16.20
N PHE A 24 -6.34 -10.09 -15.64
CA PHE A 24 -5.89 -10.66 -14.37
C PHE A 24 -6.83 -10.29 -13.21
N GLY A 25 -7.29 -9.03 -13.15
CA GLY A 25 -8.27 -8.58 -12.16
C GLY A 25 -9.62 -9.31 -12.27
N VAL A 26 -10.12 -9.50 -13.49
CA VAL A 26 -11.37 -10.25 -13.75
C VAL A 26 -11.23 -11.73 -13.39
N MET A 27 -10.08 -12.33 -13.66
CA MET A 27 -9.82 -13.73 -13.31
C MET A 27 -9.68 -13.96 -11.80
N LYS A 28 -9.19 -12.97 -11.04
CA LYS A 28 -9.04 -13.04 -9.58
C LYS A 28 -10.35 -12.82 -8.81
N LEU A 29 -11.24 -11.98 -9.36
CA LEU A 29 -12.56 -11.62 -8.81
C LEU A 29 -13.43 -12.80 -8.31
N PRO A 30 -13.59 -13.94 -9.02
CA PRO A 30 -14.38 -15.06 -8.51
C PRO A 30 -13.78 -15.71 -7.24
N GLY A 31 -12.44 -15.72 -7.11
CA GLY A 31 -11.76 -16.21 -5.91
C GLY A 31 -12.01 -15.31 -4.69
N GLU A 32 -11.96 -13.99 -4.90
CA GLU A 32 -12.31 -13.02 -3.85
C GLU A 32 -13.77 -13.13 -3.44
N ARG A 33 -14.69 -13.33 -4.39
CA ARG A 33 -16.12 -13.51 -4.09
C ARG A 33 -16.39 -14.78 -3.28
N ALA A 34 -15.71 -15.89 -3.57
CA ALA A 34 -15.82 -17.12 -2.79
C ALA A 34 -15.36 -16.92 -1.35
N LEU A 35 -14.24 -16.22 -1.16
CA LEU A 35 -13.73 -15.85 0.17
C LEU A 35 -14.71 -14.93 0.90
N PHE A 36 -15.28 -13.91 0.24
CA PHE A 36 -16.27 -13.02 0.87
C PHE A 36 -17.53 -13.74 1.34
N VAL A 37 -18.00 -14.76 0.60
CA VAL A 37 -19.15 -15.58 1.01
C VAL A 37 -18.79 -16.45 2.21
N GLN A 38 -17.59 -17.04 2.21
CA GLN A 38 -17.08 -17.85 3.33
C GLN A 38 -16.83 -17.01 4.60
N HIS A 39 -16.28 -15.79 4.46
CA HIS A 39 -16.09 -14.84 5.56
C HIS A 39 -17.41 -14.32 6.14
N ARG A 40 -18.48 -14.23 5.34
CA ARG A 40 -19.81 -13.82 5.81
C ARG A 40 -20.47 -14.91 6.67
N GLN A 41 -20.17 -16.18 6.41
CA GLN A 41 -20.66 -17.31 7.21
C GLN A 41 -19.91 -17.47 8.54
N LEU A 42 -18.67 -16.97 8.63
CA LEU A 42 -17.82 -17.04 9.82
C LEU A 42 -18.00 -15.88 10.83
N HIS A 43 -19.07 -15.09 10.72
CA HIS A 43 -19.45 -14.10 11.73
C HIS A 43 -18.35 -13.09 12.13
N PHE A 44 -17.47 -12.65 11.21
CA PHE A 44 -16.60 -11.47 11.42
C PHE A 44 -17.38 -10.13 11.33
N ARG A 45 -18.58 -10.09 11.92
CA ARG A 45 -19.44 -8.90 11.95
C ARG A 45 -19.39 -8.15 13.27
N ASP A 46 -18.58 -8.60 14.22
CA ASP A 46 -18.25 -7.87 15.44
C ASP A 46 -16.95 -7.08 15.26
N VAL A 47 -16.82 -6.41 14.11
CA VAL A 47 -15.94 -5.25 14.08
C VAL A 47 -16.71 -4.14 14.75
N GLU A 48 -16.64 -4.08 16.08
CA GLU A 48 -17.02 -2.89 16.82
C GLU A 48 -16.30 -1.71 16.14
N PHE A 49 -17.08 -0.73 15.67
CA PHE A 49 -16.55 0.53 15.17
C PHE A 49 -15.97 1.32 16.35
N ASN A 50 -14.83 0.84 16.84
CA ASN A 50 -14.03 1.45 17.89
C ASN A 50 -13.14 2.54 17.26
N LEU A 51 -12.77 3.56 18.03
CA LEU A 51 -11.75 4.55 17.67
C LEU A 51 -10.45 3.89 17.14
N ASP A 52 -10.07 2.75 17.71
CA ASP A 52 -8.92 1.94 17.27
C ASP A 52 -9.06 1.48 15.81
N LEU A 53 -10.27 1.13 15.36
CA LEU A 53 -10.52 0.76 13.96
C LEU A 53 -10.40 1.97 13.03
N ARG A 54 -10.91 3.15 13.43
CA ARG A 54 -10.78 4.38 12.63
C ARG A 54 -9.32 4.80 12.49
N GLU A 55 -8.54 4.68 13.56
CA GLU A 55 -7.11 4.98 13.55
C GLU A 55 -6.35 3.97 12.67
N LYS A 56 -6.66 2.68 12.79
CA LYS A 56 -6.12 1.63 11.90
C LYS A 56 -6.53 1.80 10.45
N ILE A 57 -7.74 2.27 10.13
CA ILE A 57 -8.17 2.54 8.75
C ILE A 57 -7.37 3.70 8.16
N GLY A 58 -7.10 4.76 8.93
CA GLY A 58 -6.19 5.83 8.51
C GLY A 58 -4.78 5.31 8.25
N GLN A 59 -4.28 4.43 9.12
CA GLN A 59 -2.97 3.81 9.00
C GLN A 59 -2.90 2.84 7.79
N LEU A 60 -3.91 2.01 7.58
CA LEU A 60 -4.05 1.09 6.45
C LEU A 60 -4.27 1.85 5.14
N GLY A 61 -4.99 2.97 5.17
CA GLY A 61 -5.16 3.88 4.03
C GLY A 61 -3.86 4.59 3.65
N PHE A 62 -3.08 5.03 4.64
CA PHE A 62 -1.73 5.58 4.41
C PHE A 62 -0.78 4.51 3.86
N ILE A 63 -0.86 3.30 4.39
CA ILE A 63 -0.16 2.11 3.91
C ILE A 63 -0.55 1.75 2.48
N ALA A 64 -1.84 1.77 2.15
CA ALA A 64 -2.36 1.42 0.84
C ALA A 64 -2.01 2.50 -0.21
N ALA A 65 -2.07 3.78 0.18
CA ALA A 65 -1.66 4.90 -0.66
C ALA A 65 -0.15 4.87 -0.96
N LEU A 66 0.67 4.47 0.03
CA LEU A 66 2.11 4.34 -0.16
C LEU A 66 2.51 3.00 -0.80
N SER A 67 1.72 1.95 -0.70
CA SER A 67 1.97 0.63 -1.31
C SER A 67 3.45 0.20 -1.17
N GLY A 68 4.15 -0.09 -2.27
CA GLY A 68 5.58 -0.43 -2.28
C GLY A 68 6.55 0.71 -1.92
N PHE A 69 6.11 1.98 -1.92
CA PHE A 69 6.93 3.14 -1.53
C PHE A 69 7.08 3.32 -0.02
N ARG A 70 6.36 2.54 0.79
CA ARG A 70 6.46 2.61 2.26
C ARG A 70 7.89 2.46 2.77
N ALA A 71 8.71 1.62 2.11
CA ALA A 71 10.12 1.45 2.46
C ALA A 71 10.92 2.75 2.25
N ILE A 72 10.74 3.40 1.11
CA ILE A 72 11.41 4.67 0.78
C ILE A 72 11.00 5.78 1.77
N VAL A 73 9.71 5.85 2.12
CA VAL A 73 9.22 6.82 3.11
C VAL A 73 9.80 6.52 4.50
N ALA A 74 9.89 5.25 4.88
CA ALA A 74 10.53 4.85 6.13
C ALA A 74 12.02 5.27 6.16
N ASP A 75 12.75 5.12 5.06
CA ASP A 75 14.16 5.52 4.97
C ASP A 75 14.33 7.05 5.11
N VAL A 76 13.48 7.83 4.45
CA VAL A 76 13.49 9.30 4.58
C VAL A 76 13.19 9.73 6.02
N LEU A 77 12.20 9.11 6.67
CA LEU A 77 11.87 9.41 8.06
C LEU A 77 12.98 8.96 9.02
N PHE A 78 13.68 7.88 8.71
CA PHE A 78 14.84 7.42 9.47
C PHE A 78 15.98 8.43 9.41
N ILE A 79 16.29 9.00 8.23
CA ILE A 79 17.28 10.07 8.08
C ILE A 79 16.88 11.29 8.92
N GLN A 80 15.60 11.69 8.88
CA GLN A 80 15.13 12.80 9.71
C GLN A 80 15.22 12.52 11.21
N ALA A 81 14.96 11.27 11.62
CA ALA A 81 15.12 10.85 13.01
C ALA A 81 16.59 10.92 13.44
N HIS A 82 17.52 10.58 12.56
CA HIS A 82 18.94 10.73 12.80
C HIS A 82 19.35 12.19 13.01
N VAL A 83 18.89 13.11 12.14
CA VAL A 83 19.14 14.56 12.32
C VAL A 83 18.53 15.09 13.62
N ALA A 84 17.33 14.64 13.99
CA ALA A 84 16.69 15.02 15.26
C ALA A 84 17.46 14.47 16.48
N TRP A 85 18.08 13.29 16.34
CA TRP A 85 18.93 12.69 17.37
C TRP A 85 20.22 13.48 17.57
N GLU A 86 20.88 13.92 16.49
CA GLU A 86 22.05 14.81 16.57
C GLU A 86 21.74 16.11 17.32
N ARG A 87 20.52 16.63 17.14
CA ARG A 87 20.01 17.83 17.81
C ARG A 87 19.47 17.58 19.22
N THR A 88 19.52 16.33 19.71
CA THR A 88 19.02 15.95 21.05
C THR A 88 17.50 16.21 21.23
N GLU A 89 16.74 16.22 20.13
CA GLU A 89 15.28 16.43 20.12
C GLU A 89 14.53 15.13 20.40
N TRP A 90 14.69 14.56 21.60
CA TRP A 90 14.19 13.22 21.95
C TRP A 90 12.70 12.97 21.65
N GLY A 91 11.85 13.96 21.92
CA GLY A 91 10.41 13.85 21.63
C GLY A 91 10.13 13.68 20.13
N ARG A 92 10.88 14.39 19.28
CA ARG A 92 10.76 14.29 17.82
C ARG A 92 11.32 12.97 17.31
N VAL A 93 12.44 12.51 17.87
CA VAL A 93 13.02 11.19 17.56
C VAL A 93 12.01 10.08 17.82
N LEU A 94 11.34 10.11 18.99
CA LEU A 94 10.32 9.11 19.34
C LEU A 94 9.15 9.07 18.35
N LEU A 95 8.63 10.24 17.97
CA LEU A 95 7.52 10.34 17.03
C LEU A 95 7.91 9.84 15.63
N LEU A 96 9.09 10.22 15.13
CA LEU A 96 9.59 9.79 13.82
C LEU A 96 9.82 8.27 13.80
N PHE A 97 10.45 7.70 14.83
CA PHE A 97 10.69 6.25 14.89
C PHE A 97 9.40 5.43 14.99
N ARG A 98 8.36 5.96 15.64
CA ARG A 98 7.04 5.30 15.66
C ARG A 98 6.43 5.20 14.25
N GLN A 99 6.67 6.20 13.41
CA GLN A 99 6.24 6.17 12.01
C GLN A 99 7.09 5.21 11.17
N VAL A 100 8.42 5.23 11.34
CA VAL A 100 9.35 4.30 10.66
C VAL A 100 8.95 2.84 10.93
N THR A 101 8.76 2.46 12.19
CA THR A 101 8.41 1.08 12.59
C THR A 101 7.01 0.66 12.18
N THR A 102 6.09 1.61 12.01
CA THR A 102 4.78 1.38 11.41
C THR A 102 4.91 1.07 9.91
N LEU A 103 5.78 1.79 9.22
CA LEU A 103 5.94 1.70 7.77
C LEU A 103 6.76 0.48 7.35
N GLN A 104 7.71 0.04 8.18
CA GLN A 104 8.53 -1.14 7.89
C GLN A 104 7.67 -2.40 7.66
N PRO A 105 7.94 -3.16 6.59
CA PRO A 105 7.25 -4.43 6.34
C PRO A 105 7.64 -5.44 7.43
N ARG A 106 6.64 -5.98 8.13
CA ARG A 106 6.86 -7.09 9.06
C ARG A 106 6.96 -8.37 8.25
N ALA A 107 8.17 -8.92 8.13
CA ALA A 107 8.34 -10.29 7.65
C ALA A 107 7.78 -11.23 8.72
N ILE A 108 6.71 -11.95 8.39
CA ILE A 108 6.27 -13.08 9.18
C ILE A 108 7.12 -14.25 8.67
N LEU A 109 8.02 -14.74 9.53
CA LEU A 109 8.82 -15.95 9.29
C LEU A 109 7.93 -17.19 9.29
#